data_AF-A0AA50YXC2-F1
#
_entry.id   AF-A0AA50YXC2-F1
#
_cell.length_a   1.000
_cell.length_b   1.000
_cell.length_c   1.000
_cell.angle_alpha   90.00
_cell.angle_beta   90.00
_cell.angle_gamma   90.00
#
_symmetry.space_group_name_H-M   'P 1'
#
loop_
_entity.id
_entity.type
_entity.pdbx_description
1 polymer ?
#
loop_
_entity_poly.entity_id
_entity_poly.type
_entity_poly.pdbx_seq_one_letter_code
_entity_poly.pdbx_strand_id
1 'polypeptide(L)'
;VTITGFDLTSYRQCLSKWNHAVELMYQQCKALGPTRCLLVRYEALVLAPADTMRRVLDFLQLSWSDAVLHHERYINQPNGVALS
;
A
#
# COMPACT_ATOMS: atom_id res chain seq x y z
N VAL A 1 14.97 7.71 -6.84
CA VAL A 1 14.41 6.40 -7.25
C VAL A 1 13.91 6.53 -8.68
N THR A 2 14.48 5.79 -9.62
CA THR A 2 13.97 5.68 -11.00
C THR A 2 13.29 4.32 -11.14
N ILE A 3 12.05 4.31 -11.62
CA ILE A 3 11.35 3.05 -11.91
C ILE A 3 11.83 2.57 -13.28
N THR A 4 12.54 1.45 -13.31
CA THR A 4 13.11 0.90 -14.55
C THR A 4 12.04 0.79 -15.63
N GLY A 5 12.34 1.34 -16.80
CA GLY A 5 11.43 1.36 -17.94
C GLY A 5 10.42 2.51 -17.95
N PHE A 6 10.32 3.38 -16.94
CA PHE A 6 9.48 4.58 -17.03
C PHE A 6 10.29 5.78 -17.57
N ASP A 7 9.81 6.37 -18.67
CA ASP A 7 10.24 7.71 -19.10
C ASP A 7 9.50 8.77 -18.26
N LEU A 8 10.18 9.27 -17.23
CA LEU A 8 9.62 10.23 -16.28
C LEU A 8 9.39 11.63 -16.88
N THR A 9 9.86 11.89 -18.10
CA THR A 9 9.56 13.14 -18.82
C THR A 9 8.24 13.08 -19.59
N SER A 10 7.67 11.87 -19.75
CA SER A 10 6.44 11.61 -20.51
C SER A 10 5.31 11.14 -19.60
N TYR A 11 4.43 12.07 -19.21
CA TYR A 11 3.19 11.75 -18.48
C TYR A 11 2.36 10.66 -19.17
N ARG A 12 2.26 10.73 -20.51
CA ARG A 12 1.53 9.75 -21.31
C ARG A 12 2.12 8.35 -21.11
N GLN A 13 3.44 8.20 -21.29
CA GLN A 13 4.07 6.90 -21.15
C GLN A 13 3.96 6.39 -19.70
N CYS A 14 4.21 7.26 -18.72
CA CYS A 14 4.09 6.93 -17.30
C CYS A 14 2.69 6.41 -16.96
N LEU A 15 1.63 7.12 -17.36
CA LEU A 15 0.26 6.71 -17.08
C LEU A 15 -0.12 5.43 -17.84
N SER A 16 0.32 5.24 -19.08
CA SER A 16 0.09 3.99 -19.81
C SER A 16 0.76 2.78 -19.13
N LYS A 17 2.00 2.94 -18.65
CA LYS A 17 2.71 1.87 -17.93
C LYS A 17 2.13 1.62 -16.54
N TRP A 18 1.77 2.68 -15.82
CA TRP A 18 1.05 2.57 -14.55
C TRP A 18 -0.26 1.80 -14.72
N ASN A 19 -1.05 2.13 -15.76
CA ASN A 19 -2.32 1.45 -16.03
C ASN A 19 -2.11 -0.05 -16.26
N HIS A 20 -1.15 -0.41 -17.11
CA HIS A 20 -0.84 -1.82 -17.38
C HIS A 20 -0.39 -2.57 -16.13
N ALA A 21 0.50 -1.98 -15.33
CA ALA A 21 0.99 -2.60 -14.10
C ALA A 21 -0.13 -2.80 -13.06
N VAL A 22 -0.92 -1.75 -12.79
CA VAL A 22 -2.00 -1.81 -11.80
C VAL A 22 -3.13 -2.73 -12.26
N GLU A 23 -3.46 -2.75 -13.56
CA GLU A 23 -4.45 -3.69 -14.10
C GLU A 23 -4.07 -5.14 -13.81
N LEU A 24 -2.82 -5.52 -14.09
CA LEU A 24 -2.32 -6.88 -13.84
C LEU A 24 -2.38 -7.24 -12.34
N MET A 25 -1.90 -6.35 -11.47
CA MET A 25 -1.95 -6.54 -10.01
C MET A 25 -3.39 -6.64 -9.50
N TYR A 26 -4.29 -5.80 -10.01
CA TYR A 26 -5.70 -5.79 -9.64
C TYR A 26 -6.40 -7.10 -10.05
N GLN A 27 -6.20 -7.57 -11.28
CA GLN A 27 -6.82 -8.83 -11.74
C GLN A 27 -6.32 -10.03 -10.92
N GLN A 28 -5.02 -10.08 -10.62
CA GLN A 28 -4.45 -11.12 -9.76
C GLN A 28 -5.04 -11.08 -8.33
N CYS A 29 -5.12 -9.89 -7.73
CA CYS A 29 -5.73 -9.70 -6.41
C CYS A 29 -7.19 -10.17 -6.39
N LYS A 30 -7.96 -9.81 -7.43
CA LYS A 30 -9.36 -10.23 -7.58
C LYS A 30 -9.49 -11.74 -7.75
N ALA A 31 -8.61 -12.37 -8.51
CA ALA A 31 -8.61 -13.82 -8.74
C ALA A 31 -8.30 -14.62 -7.46
N LEU A 32 -7.46 -14.08 -6.57
CA LEU A 32 -7.16 -14.68 -5.26
C LEU A 32 -8.35 -14.62 -4.28
N GLY A 33 -9.29 -13.70 -4.51
CA GLY A 33 -10.48 -13.51 -3.70
C GLY A 33 -10.22 -12.72 -2.41
N PRO A 34 -11.32 -12.31 -1.73
CA PRO A 34 -11.28 -11.33 -0.64
C PRO A 34 -10.68 -11.86 0.66
N THR A 35 -10.42 -13.17 0.77
CA THR A 35 -9.76 -13.79 1.93
C THR A 35 -8.25 -13.83 1.80
N ARG A 36 -7.71 -13.58 0.59
CA ARG A 36 -6.28 -13.66 0.30
C ARG A 36 -5.69 -12.36 -0.23
N CYS A 37 -6.50 -11.46 -0.76
CA CYS A 37 -6.05 -10.13 -1.17
C CYS A 37 -7.04 -9.05 -0.77
N LEU A 38 -6.53 -7.98 -0.16
CA LEU A 38 -7.29 -6.80 0.24
C LEU A 38 -6.84 -5.59 -0.56
N LEU A 39 -7.76 -4.97 -1.29
CA LEU A 39 -7.52 -3.68 -1.94
C LEU A 39 -7.63 -2.55 -0.91
N VAL A 40 -6.55 -1.81 -0.73
CA VAL A 40 -6.47 -0.62 0.13
C VAL A 40 -6.27 0.61 -0.75
N ARG A 41 -7.23 1.54 -0.72
CA ARG A 41 -7.13 2.80 -1.47
C ARG A 41 -6.32 3.81 -0.66
N TYR A 42 -5.29 4.36 -1.27
CA TYR A 42 -4.42 5.34 -0.61
C TYR A 42 -5.20 6.56 -0.11
N GLU A 43 -6.12 7.10 -0.91
CA GLU A 43 -6.85 8.32 -0.52
C GLU A 43 -7.77 8.05 0.70
N ALA A 44 -8.35 6.86 0.78
CA ALA A 44 -9.15 6.47 1.94
C ALA A 44 -8.29 6.27 3.19
N LEU A 45 -7.10 5.66 3.02
CA LEU A 45 -6.14 5.47 4.10
C LEU A 45 -5.71 6.81 4.72
N VAL A 46 -5.36 7.81 3.90
CA VAL A 46 -4.89 9.10 4.44
C VAL A 46 -6.02 9.94 5.05
N LEU A 47 -7.25 9.82 4.53
CA LEU A 47 -8.41 10.54 5.07
C LEU A 47 -8.96 9.92 6.36
N ALA A 48 -8.91 8.59 6.48
CA ALA A 48 -9.43 7.84 7.62
C ALA A 48 -8.47 6.68 7.99
N PRO A 49 -7.30 6.99 8.57
CA PRO A 49 -6.24 6.00 8.80
C PRO A 49 -6.65 4.94 9.82
N ALA A 50 -7.32 5.32 10.92
CA ALA A 50 -7.76 4.37 11.94
C ALA A 50 -8.77 3.34 11.40
N ASP A 51 -9.77 3.79 10.64
CA ASP A 51 -10.79 2.89 10.09
C ASP A 51 -10.20 1.97 9.03
N THR A 52 -9.32 2.50 8.17
CA THR A 52 -8.63 1.69 7.17
C THR A 52 -7.71 0.66 7.82
N MET A 53 -6.92 1.05 8.83
CA MET A 53 -5.98 0.14 9.49
C MET A 53 -6.68 -0.93 10.33
N ARG A 54 -7.82 -0.63 10.97
CA ARG A 54 -8.65 -1.65 11.63
C ARG A 54 -9.06 -2.74 10.65
N ARG A 55 -9.62 -2.35 9.51
CA ARG A 55 -10.00 -3.28 8.44
C ARG A 55 -8.80 -4.10 7.91
N VAL A 56 -7.62 -3.48 7.79
CA VAL A 56 -6.39 -4.17 7.36
C VAL A 56 -5.94 -5.21 8.39
N LEU A 57 -5.88 -4.85 9.67
CA LEU A 57 -5.47 -5.78 10.74
C LEU A 57 -6.49 -6.91 10.93
N ASP A 58 -7.79 -6.61 10.84
CA ASP A 58 -8.86 -7.62 10.89
C ASP A 58 -8.72 -8.63 9.74
N PHE A 59 -8.44 -8.14 8.51
CA PHE A 59 -8.18 -9.00 7.35
C PHE A 59 -6.96 -9.90 7.57
N LEU A 60 -5.90 -9.38 8.21
CA LEU A 60 -4.69 -10.13 8.54
C LEU A 60 -4.81 -10.99 9.80
N GLN A 61 -5.94 -10.95 10.51
CA GLN A 61 -6.18 -11.64 11.78
C GLN A 61 -5.17 -11.23 12.88
N LEU A 62 -4.83 -9.94 12.93
CA LEU A 62 -3.94 -9.36 13.93
C LEU A 62 -4.75 -8.51 14.92
N SER A 63 -4.31 -8.48 16.18
CA SER A 63 -4.91 -7.59 17.17
C SER A 63 -4.62 -6.12 16.84
N TRP A 64 -5.55 -5.24 17.21
CA TRP A 64 -5.37 -3.80 17.10
C TRP A 64 -4.20 -3.30 17.97
N SER A 65 -3.44 -2.34 17.43
CA SER A 65 -2.46 -1.56 18.17
C SER A 65 -2.43 -0.14 17.65
N ASP A 66 -2.52 0.86 18.54
CA ASP A 66 -2.44 2.29 18.17
C ASP A 66 -1.11 2.67 17.52
N ALA A 67 -0.06 1.84 17.67
CA ALA A 67 1.24 2.04 17.03
C ALA A 67 1.14 2.20 15.50
N VAL A 68 0.14 1.59 14.85
CA VAL A 68 -0.05 1.70 13.39
C VAL A 68 -0.42 3.10 12.92
N LEU A 69 -0.89 3.96 13.83
CA LEU A 69 -1.20 5.37 13.55
C LEU A 69 -0.02 6.31 13.85
N HIS A 70 1.03 5.78 14.46
CA HIS A 70 2.19 6.53 14.92
C HIS A 70 3.50 5.93 14.39
N HIS A 71 3.47 5.44 13.15
CA HIS A 71 4.59 4.76 12.50
C HIS A 71 5.88 5.60 12.51
N GLU A 72 5.76 6.92 12.48
CA GLU A 72 6.88 7.87 12.52
C GLU A 72 7.74 7.75 13.78
N ARG A 73 7.15 7.32 14.92
CA ARG A 73 7.86 7.15 16.19
C ARG A 73 8.78 5.94 16.22
N TYR A 74 8.61 5.02 15.26
CA TYR A 74 9.34 3.76 15.18
C TYR A 74 10.39 3.77 14.07
N ILE A 75 10.58 4.87 13.34
CA ILE A 75 11.65 5.00 12.35
C ILE A 75 13.01 4.96 13.06
N ASN A 76 13.94 4.14 12.56
CA ASN A 76 15.29 3.94 13.11
C ASN A 76 15.33 3.49 14.59
N GLN A 77 14.23 2.95 15.12
CA GLN A 77 14.17 2.33 16.45
C GLN A 77 14.42 0.82 16.37
N PRO A 78 14.78 0.14 17.48
CA PRO A 78 14.84 -1.33 17.53
C PRO A 78 13.53 -1.96 17.05
N ASN A 79 13.61 -2.92 16.11
CA ASN A 79 12.47 -3.54 15.42
C ASN A 79 11.61 -2.60 14.56
N GLY A 80 12.08 -1.37 14.34
CA GLY A 80 11.46 -0.37 13.48
C GLY A 80 11.97 -0.41 12.05
N VAL A 81 11.37 0.42 11.18
CA VAL A 81 11.84 0.57 9.80
C VAL A 81 13.11 1.40 9.79
N ALA A 82 14.20 0.84 9.25
CA ALA A 82 15.43 1.59 8.99
C ALA A 82 15.26 2.40 7.70
N LEU A 83 15.48 3.71 7.77
CA LEU A 83 15.57 4.57 6.60
C LEU A 83 17.03 4.98 6.42
N SER A 84 17.65 4.50 5.34
CA SER A 84 19.00 4.83 4.88
C SER A 84 18.99 6.03 3.93
#